data_AF-A0A3N1MAH7-F1
#
_entry.id   AF-A0A3N1MAH7-F1
#
_cell.length_a   1.000
_cell.length_b   1.000
_cell.length_c   1.000
_cell.angle_alpha   90.00
_cell.angle_beta   90.00
_cell.angle_gamma   90.00
#
_symmetry.space_group_name_H-M   'P 1'
#
loop_
_entity.id
_entity.type
_entity.pdbx_description
1 polymer ?
#
loop_
_entity_poly.entity_id
_entity_poly.type
_entity_poly.pdbx_seq_one_letter_code
_entity_poly.pdbx_strand_id
1 'polypeptide(L)' 'MTIELAAGGGILGIIYFILLIWSLYHIIQSNRGFLAKLVWIAIVLIFPILGWLAVVLLGPRAGR' A
#
# COMPACT_ATOMS: atom_id res chain seq x y z
N MET A 1 8.36 1.79 -31.78
CA MET A 1 7.82 2.44 -30.58
C MET A 1 7.41 1.34 -29.62
N THR A 2 8.40 0.78 -28.93
CA THR A 2 8.17 -0.23 -27.89
C THR A 2 7.52 0.49 -26.73
N ILE A 3 6.27 0.17 -26.45
CA ILE A 3 5.63 0.60 -25.22
C ILE A 3 6.26 -0.27 -24.14
N GLU A 4 7.41 0.17 -23.62
CA GLU A 4 7.94 -0.33 -22.36
C GLU A 4 6.94 0.07 -21.29
N LEU A 5 5.98 -0.83 -21.04
CA LEU A 5 5.19 -0.82 -19.83
C LEU A 5 6.17 -1.05 -18.69
N ALA A 6 6.86 0.02 -18.28
CA ALA A 6 7.82 0.02 -17.22
C ALA A 6 7.17 -0.64 -16.00
N ALA A 7 7.59 -1.86 -15.70
CA ALA A 7 7.07 -2.71 -14.65
C ALA A 7 7.43 -2.20 -13.22
N GLY A 8 7.61 -0.90 -13.05
CA GLY A 8 8.08 -0.28 -11.81
C GLY A 8 7.06 0.58 -11.06
N GLY A 9 5.91 0.94 -11.63
CA GLY A 9 4.98 1.87 -10.96
C GLY A 9 3.73 2.32 -11.72
N GLY A 10 3.36 1.65 -12.81
CA GLY A 10 2.16 1.97 -13.59
C GLY A 10 0.94 1.16 -13.12
N ILE A 11 -0.23 1.81 -13.01
CA ILE A 11 -1.55 1.25 -12.65
C ILE A 11 -1.66 0.62 -11.25
N LEU A 12 -0.82 -0.33 -10.87
CA LEU A 12 -0.89 -0.98 -9.55
C LEU A 12 -0.66 0.01 -8.40
N GLY A 13 0.28 0.95 -8.57
CA GLY A 13 0.50 2.03 -7.60
C GLY A 13 -0.71 2.98 -7.49
N ILE A 14 -1.40 3.23 -8.61
CA ILE A 14 -2.60 4.06 -8.65
C ILE A 14 -3.77 3.36 -7.96
N ILE A 15 -3.98 2.06 -8.24
CA ILE A 15 -4.99 1.24 -7.57
C ILE A 15 -4.73 1.23 -6.06
N TYR A 16 -3.48 0.99 -5.67
CA TYR A 16 -3.09 1.00 -4.26
C TYR A 16 -3.37 2.36 -3.60
N PHE A 17 -3.05 3.46 -4.27
CA PHE A 17 -3.30 4.81 -3.76
C PHE A 17 -4.80 5.09 -3.58
N ILE A 18 -5.64 4.68 -4.53
CA ILE A 18 -7.10 4.79 -4.42
C ILE A 18 -7.62 3.97 -3.23
N LEU A 19 -7.14 2.74 -3.07
CA LEU A 19 -7.51 1.87 -1.94
C LEU A 19 -7.09 2.46 -0.60
N LEU A 20 -5.93 3.12 -0.54
CA LEU A 20 -5.44 3.79 0.66
C LEU A 20 -6.36 4.94 1.07
N ILE A 21 -6.75 5.81 0.12
CA ILE A 21 -7.71 6.89 0.37
C ILE A 21 -9.07 6.33 0.81
N TRP A 22 -9.58 5.32 0.10
CA TRP A 22 -10.85 4.68 0.42
C TRP A 22 -10.85 4.11 1.85
N SER A 23 -9.76 3.44 2.23
CA SER A 23 -9.60 2.87 3.57
C SER A 23 -9.61 3.96 4.65
N LEU A 24 -8.88 5.06 4.44
CA LEU A 24 -8.87 6.18 5.38
C LEU A 24 -10.25 6.82 5.53
N TYR A 25 -10.95 7.06 4.41
CA TYR A 25 -12.32 7.57 4.41
C TYR A 25 -13.24 6.66 5.24
N HIS A 26 -13.17 5.34 5.02
CA HIS A 26 -14.00 4.37 5.73
C HIS A 26 -13.70 4.30 7.23
N ILE A 27 -12.43 4.41 7.63
CA ILE A 27 -12.04 4.46 9.05
C ILE A 27 -12.57 5.72 9.71
N ILE A 28 -12.41 6.88 9.07
CA ILE A 28 -12.87 8.17 9.58
C ILE A 28 -14.39 8.17 9.75
N GLN A 29 -15.13 7.63 8.77
CA GLN A 29 -16.60 7.54 8.82
C GLN A 29 -17.14 6.48 9.77
N SER A 30 -16.33 5.51 10.20
CA SER A 30 -16.80 4.43 11.07
C SER A 30 -17.28 4.95 12.44
N ASN A 31 -18.31 4.30 13.00
CA ASN A 31 -18.81 4.56 14.35
C ASN A 31 -17.94 3.90 15.44
N ARG A 32 -16.61 3.99 15.32
CA ARG A 32 -15.65 3.48 16.30
C ARG A 32 -15.10 4.62 17.16
N GLY A 33 -14.70 4.31 18.39
CA GLY A 33 -14.01 5.26 19.25
C GLY A 33 -12.66 5.73 18.68
N PHE A 34 -12.16 6.86 19.19
CA PHE A 34 -10.93 7.52 18.71
C PHE A 34 -9.71 6.59 18.65
N LEU A 35 -9.43 5.86 19.74
CA LEU A 35 -8.28 4.95 19.81
C LEU A 35 -8.35 3.85 18.76
N ALA A 36 -9.54 3.30 18.51
CA ALA A 36 -9.72 2.27 17.49
C ALA A 36 -9.43 2.83 16.09
N LYS A 37 -9.88 4.05 15.78
CA LYS A 37 -9.57 4.71 14.49
C LYS A 37 -8.07 4.94 14.33
N LEU A 38 -7.40 5.41 15.39
CA LEU A 38 -5.96 5.65 15.36
C LEU A 38 -5.17 4.36 15.06
N VAL A 39 -5.53 3.25 15.71
CA VAL A 39 -4.93 1.93 15.47
C VAL A 39 -5.14 1.49 14.02
N TRP A 40 -6.36 1.62 13.48
CA TRP A 40 -6.63 1.27 12.09
C TRP A 40 -5.87 2.12 11.08
N ILE A 41 -5.76 3.43 11.32
CA ILE A 41 -4.96 4.33 10.47
C ILE A 41 -3.49 3.90 10.50
N ALA A 42 -2.93 3.63 11.68
CA ALA A 42 -1.55 3.17 11.82
C ALA A 42 -1.29 1.87 11.05
N ILE A 43 -2.21 0.89 11.14
CA ILE A 43 -2.10 -0.37 10.39
C ILE A 43 -2.07 -0.13 8.88
N VAL A 44 -3.00 0.68 8.35
CA VAL A 44 -3.08 0.97 6.90
C VAL A 44 -1.83 1.69 6.40
N LEU A 45 -1.26 2.59 7.18
CA LEU A 45 -0.04 3.33 6.82
C LEU A 45 1.24 2.49 6.92
N ILE A 46 1.28 1.49 7.80
CA ILE A 46 2.43 0.59 7.98
C ILE A 46 2.43 -0.53 6.93
N PHE A 47 1.26 -0.98 6.47
CA PHE A 47 1.12 -2.01 5.44
C PHE A 47 2.01 -1.84 4.19
N PRO A 48 2.08 -0.65 3.54
CA PRO A 48 2.95 -0.47 2.37
C PRO A 48 4.43 -0.60 2.71
N ILE A 49 4.83 -0.20 3.92
CA ILE A 49 6.21 -0.32 4.40
C ILE A 49 6.55 -1.80 4.57
N LEU A 50 5.65 -2.59 5.13
CA LEU A 50 5.83 -4.05 5.27
C LEU A 50 5.87 -4.74 3.91
N GLY A 51 5.01 -4.38 2.96
CA GLY A 51 5.04 -4.90 1.60
C GLY A 51 6.34 -4.60 0.87
N TRP A 52 6.83 -3.36 1.00
CA TRP A 52 8.13 -2.96 0.48
C TRP A 52 9.27 -3.74 1.13
N LEU A 53 9.27 -3.85 2.47
CA LEU A 53 10.29 -4.58 3.22
C LEU A 53 10.31 -6.08 2.85
N ALA A 54 9.14 -6.68 2.63
CA ALA A 54 9.03 -8.07 2.19
C ALA A 54 9.71 -8.29 0.84
N VAL A 55 9.53 -7.39 -0.13
CA VAL A 55 10.20 -7.48 -1.44
C VAL A 55 11.71 -7.21 -1.32
N VAL A 56 12.14 -6.30 -0.46
CA VAL A 56 13.59 -6.06 -0.25
C VAL A 56 14.27 -7.31 0.32
N LEU A 57 13.64 -7.99 1.28
CA LEU A 57 14.24 -9.13 1.97
C LEU A 57 14.09 -10.43 1.19
N LEU A 58 12.88 -10.70 0.67
CA LEU A 58 12.46 -11.97 0.06
C LEU A 58 12.29 -11.89 -1.46
N GLY A 59 12.38 -10.70 -2.04
CA GLY A 59 12.18 -10.51 -3.47
C GLY A 59 13.20 -11.27 -4.31
N PRO A 60 12.82 -11.65 -5.54
CA PRO A 60 13.69 -12.40 -6.44
C PRO A 60 14.96 -11.58 -6.71
N ARG A 61 16.08 -12.05 -6.18
CA ARG A 61 17.40 -11.50 -6.50
C ARG A 61 17.81 -12.12 -7.82
N ALA A 62 18.19 -11.29 -8.78
CA ALA A 62 18.81 -11.79 -10.01
C ALA A 62 20.08 -12.53 -9.60
N GLY A 63 20.00 -13.86 -9.56
CA GLY A 63 21.17 -14.72 -9.51
C GLY A 63 22.02 -14.41 -10.74
N ARG A 64 23.32 -14.25 -10.54
CA ARG A 64 24.26 -14.27 -11.67
C ARG A 64 24.18 -15.60 -12.39
#